data_AF-A0AA43QN02-F1
#
_entry.id   AF-A0AA43QN02-F1
#
_cell.length_a   1.000
_cell.length_b   1.000
_cell.length_c   1.000
_cell.angle_alpha   90.00
_cell.angle_beta   90.00
_cell.angle_gamma   90.00
#
_symmetry.space_group_name_H-M   'P 1'
#
loop_
_entity.id
_entity.type
_entity.pdbx_description
1 polymer ?
#
loop_
_entity_poly.entity_id
_entity_poly.type
_entity_poly.pdbx_seq_one_letter_code
_entity_poly.pdbx_strand_id
1 'polypeptide(L)'
;MAQDPTALLSQANKAASSAGSGFSFFGGKTDKYENAVELYTKAANAFRLQQNGVEAGRAYEQAASLQKNKLNEPDDMANTLQDAYKAYRKPSPQDAARVLSQAIDHYLSKGNFRRAATQKQYLAELYEEIQDHKEARAAYEDAARWYEDDNAAALANKLALKAGDLAALDGDYTPAIQHYEHVARQSVSNNLMRFSVKDYLLRGGICHLAHDIIGARRALDSYRELDPGFVQTRECALLVDLADAVEAGDSEVFAEKLFRYDQLSPLSPWFTTMLLRIKNQIEKHEDDFS
;
A
#
# COMPACT_ATOMS: atom_id res chain seq x y z
N MET A 1 -3.71 36.33 14.82
CA MET A 1 -2.89 35.68 15.86
C MET A 1 -3.34 34.24 15.95
N ALA A 2 -2.48 33.27 15.63
CA ALA A 2 -2.80 31.87 15.87
C ALA A 2 -3.05 31.69 17.37
N GLN A 3 -4.19 31.13 17.75
CA GLN A 3 -4.49 30.85 19.15
C GLN A 3 -3.44 29.86 19.70
N ASP A 4 -2.94 30.11 20.91
CA ASP A 4 -1.97 29.23 21.55
C ASP A 4 -2.57 27.81 21.72
N PRO A 5 -2.00 26.79 21.08
CA PRO A 5 -2.54 25.43 21.10
C PRO A 5 -2.55 24.83 22.50
N THR A 6 -1.60 25.20 23.36
CA THR A 6 -1.55 24.69 24.74
C THR A 6 -2.67 25.26 25.59
N ALA A 7 -3.01 26.54 25.38
CA ALA A 7 -4.15 27.18 26.02
C ALA A 7 -5.48 26.54 25.57
N LEU A 8 -5.63 26.27 24.27
CA LEU A 8 -6.80 25.56 23.73
C LEU A 8 -6.92 24.14 24.30
N LEU A 9 -5.81 23.41 24.40
CA LEU A 9 -5.78 22.08 24.99
C LEU A 9 -6.17 22.10 26.48
N SER A 10 -5.70 23.09 27.24
CA SER A 10 -6.09 23.30 28.63
C SER A 10 -7.60 23.58 28.77
N GLN A 11 -8.16 24.39 27.87
CA GLN A 11 -9.60 24.65 27.84
C GLN A 11 -10.41 23.39 27.51
N ALA A 12 -9.96 22.59 26.53
CA ALA A 12 -10.59 21.32 26.16
C ALA A 12 -10.63 20.33 27.34
N ASN A 13 -9.50 20.17 28.04
CA ASN A 13 -9.41 19.31 29.23
C ASN A 13 -10.37 19.77 30.34
N LYS A 14 -10.45 21.08 30.60
CA LYS A 14 -11.40 21.64 31.57
C LYS A 14 -12.85 21.38 31.16
N ALA A 15 -13.20 21.60 29.90
CA ALA A 15 -14.53 21.33 29.38
C ALA A 15 -14.91 19.84 29.55
N ALA A 16 -14.02 18.92 29.17
CA ALA A 16 -14.24 17.48 29.32
C ALA A 16 -14.39 17.04 30.78
N SER A 17 -13.55 17.55 31.69
CA SER A 17 -13.62 17.21 33.12
C SER A 17 -14.91 17.74 33.78
N SER A 18 -15.34 18.95 33.41
CA SER A 18 -16.55 19.58 33.95
C SER A 18 -17.84 18.83 33.56
N ALA A 19 -17.83 18.09 32.45
CA ALA A 19 -18.93 17.23 32.04
C ALA A 19 -19.02 15.94 32.89
N GLY A 20 -17.90 15.48 33.46
CA GLY A 20 -17.83 14.29 34.29
C GLY A 20 -18.24 14.49 35.76
N SER A 21 -18.10 15.71 36.30
CA SER A 21 -18.17 16.01 37.74
C SER A 21 -19.59 16.13 38.33
N GLY A 22 -20.66 15.97 37.55
CA GLY A 22 -22.05 16.02 38.04
C GLY A 22 -22.56 17.41 38.48
N PHE A 23 -21.67 18.36 38.78
CA PHE A 23 -21.99 19.78 39.01
C PHE A 23 -22.18 20.52 37.67
N SER A 24 -23.31 20.31 37.00
CA SER A 24 -23.68 21.07 35.79
C SER A 24 -24.72 22.13 36.13
N PHE A 25 -24.30 23.39 36.30
CA PHE A 25 -25.20 24.54 36.50
C PHE A 25 -25.58 25.26 35.20
N PHE A 26 -24.88 24.96 34.08
CA PHE A 26 -25.12 25.51 32.75
C PHE A 26 -24.83 24.45 31.68
N GLY A 27 -25.82 24.11 30.85
CA GLY A 27 -25.70 23.20 29.69
C GLY A 27 -25.86 21.70 30.00
N GLY A 28 -26.29 20.94 28.99
CA GLY A 28 -26.38 19.49 29.05
C GLY A 28 -25.00 18.82 29.09
N LYS A 29 -24.93 17.60 29.62
CA LYS A 29 -23.67 16.82 29.69
C LYS A 29 -23.09 16.55 28.29
N THR A 30 -23.94 16.28 27.32
CA THR A 30 -23.59 16.04 25.91
C THR A 30 -22.98 17.29 25.28
N ASP A 31 -23.63 18.45 25.36
CA ASP A 31 -23.15 19.73 24.82
C ASP A 31 -21.74 20.09 25.31
N LYS A 32 -21.42 19.76 26.58
CA LYS A 32 -20.09 20.00 27.13
C LYS A 32 -19.02 19.08 26.52
N TYR A 33 -19.35 17.83 26.24
CA TYR A 33 -18.44 16.92 25.55
C TYR A 33 -18.26 17.31 24.08
N GLU A 34 -19.32 17.74 23.39
CA GLU A 34 -19.24 18.28 22.04
C GLU A 34 -18.32 19.52 21.99
N ASN A 35 -18.51 20.46 22.91
CA ASN A 35 -17.63 21.62 23.04
C ASN A 35 -16.16 21.22 23.33
N ALA A 36 -15.95 20.21 24.18
CA ALA A 36 -14.60 19.69 24.43
C ALA A 36 -13.97 19.10 23.15
N VAL A 37 -14.72 18.33 22.37
CA VAL A 37 -14.29 17.76 21.07
C VAL A 37 -13.91 18.87 20.09
N GLU A 38 -14.71 19.93 19.98
CA GLU A 38 -14.37 21.09 19.15
C GLU A 38 -13.08 21.78 19.60
N LEU A 39 -12.91 21.99 20.91
CA LEU A 39 -11.70 22.62 21.47
C LEU A 39 -10.46 21.77 21.24
N TYR A 40 -10.55 20.45 21.41
CA TYR A 40 -9.47 19.52 21.05
C TYR A 40 -9.12 19.59 19.57
N THR A 41 -10.13 19.63 18.68
CA THR A 41 -9.93 19.74 17.23
C THR A 41 -9.26 21.06 16.85
N LYS A 42 -9.67 22.17 17.46
CA LYS A 42 -9.03 23.49 17.29
C LYS A 42 -7.58 23.48 17.78
N ALA A 43 -7.32 22.90 18.95
CA ALA A 43 -5.96 22.73 19.48
C ALA A 43 -5.09 21.90 18.55
N ALA A 44 -5.60 20.77 18.05
CA ALA A 44 -4.90 19.89 17.14
C ALA A 44 -4.52 20.60 15.82
N ASN A 45 -5.46 21.33 15.22
CA ASN A 45 -5.21 22.15 14.03
C ASN A 45 -4.15 23.23 14.28
N ALA A 46 -4.16 23.87 15.46
CA ALA A 46 -3.15 24.86 15.84
C ALA A 46 -1.76 24.22 16.03
N PHE A 47 -1.68 23.03 16.64
CA PHE A 47 -0.43 22.26 16.72
C PHE A 47 0.11 21.85 15.34
N ARG A 48 -0.77 21.45 14.40
CA ARG A 48 -0.38 21.15 13.01
C ARG A 48 0.22 22.37 12.32
N LEU A 49 -0.36 23.56 12.52
CA LEU A 49 0.14 24.81 11.95
C LEU A 49 1.55 25.14 12.48
N GLN A 50 1.85 24.75 13.72
CA GLN A 50 3.16 24.88 14.35
C GLN A 50 4.12 23.71 14.04
N GLN A 51 3.74 22.82 13.10
CA GLN A 51 4.50 21.60 12.73
C GLN A 51 4.72 20.62 13.90
N ASN A 52 3.96 20.74 14.99
CA ASN A 52 4.00 19.80 16.11
C ASN A 52 2.98 18.68 15.89
N GLY A 53 3.32 17.75 15.00
CA GLY A 53 2.38 16.69 14.58
C GLY A 53 2.07 15.64 15.67
N VAL A 54 2.98 15.41 16.63
CA VAL A 54 2.73 14.48 17.74
C VAL A 54 1.67 15.02 18.68
N GLU A 55 1.81 16.26 19.14
CA GLU A 55 0.81 16.88 20.03
C GLU A 55 -0.53 17.11 19.32
N ALA A 56 -0.50 17.41 18.02
CA ALA A 56 -1.71 17.45 17.21
C ALA A 56 -2.44 16.10 17.17
N GLY A 57 -1.73 15.01 16.90
CA GLY A 57 -2.30 13.67 16.90
C GLY A 57 -2.90 13.31 18.26
N ARG A 58 -2.20 13.61 19.36
CA ARG A 58 -2.70 13.35 20.73
C ARG A 58 -3.98 14.11 21.03
N ALA A 59 -4.07 15.37 20.60
CA ALA A 59 -5.28 16.17 20.76
C ALA A 59 -6.46 15.58 19.97
N TYR A 60 -6.25 15.11 18.73
CA TYR A 60 -7.30 14.41 17.98
C TYR A 60 -7.69 13.08 18.64
N GLU A 61 -6.75 12.32 19.22
CA GLU A 61 -7.09 11.08 19.93
C GLU A 61 -7.96 11.33 21.17
N GLN A 62 -7.72 12.44 21.89
CA GLN A 62 -8.60 12.86 22.99
C GLN A 62 -10.01 13.19 22.48
N ALA A 63 -10.13 13.91 21.36
CA ALA A 63 -11.41 14.16 20.71
C ALA A 63 -12.12 12.85 20.30
N ALA A 64 -11.40 11.96 19.62
CA ALA A 64 -11.89 10.65 19.18
C ALA A 64 -12.37 9.78 20.35
N SER A 65 -11.65 9.79 21.47
CA SER A 65 -12.03 9.07 22.69
C SER A 65 -13.33 9.59 23.29
N LEU A 66 -13.55 10.91 23.28
CA LEU A 66 -14.81 11.50 23.75
C LEU A 66 -15.98 11.17 22.83
N GLN A 67 -15.78 11.28 21.51
CA GLN A 67 -16.78 10.91 20.51
C GLN A 67 -17.25 9.46 20.69
N LYS A 68 -16.32 8.52 20.86
CA LYS A 68 -16.65 7.10 21.09
C LYS A 68 -17.29 6.86 22.45
N ASN A 69 -16.65 7.31 23.54
CA ASN A 69 -16.99 6.84 24.89
C ASN A 69 -18.05 7.68 25.60
N LYS A 70 -18.28 8.93 25.16
CA LYS A 70 -19.16 9.88 25.85
C LYS A 70 -20.33 10.36 24.98
N LEU A 71 -20.11 10.50 23.68
CA LEU A 71 -21.12 10.95 22.73
C LEU A 71 -21.78 9.80 21.96
N ASN A 72 -21.16 8.61 21.93
CA ASN A 72 -21.61 7.46 21.14
C ASN A 72 -21.67 7.78 19.63
N GLU A 73 -20.66 8.49 19.14
CA GLU A 73 -20.49 8.94 17.75
C GLU A 73 -19.28 8.23 17.11
N PRO A 74 -19.37 6.92 16.82
CA PRO A 74 -18.23 6.16 16.33
C PRO A 74 -17.84 6.53 14.89
N ASP A 75 -18.77 7.05 14.08
CA ASP A 75 -18.46 7.57 12.74
C ASP A 75 -17.58 8.84 12.79
N ASP A 76 -17.89 9.76 13.69
CA ASP A 76 -17.10 10.99 13.88
C ASP A 76 -15.75 10.69 14.54
N MET A 77 -15.71 9.70 15.43
CA MET A 77 -14.45 9.14 15.93
C MET A 77 -13.56 8.64 14.79
N ALA A 78 -14.08 7.84 13.86
CA ALA A 78 -13.27 7.31 12.76
C ALA A 78 -12.76 8.41 11.82
N ASN A 79 -13.55 9.47 11.59
CA ASN A 79 -13.11 10.64 10.83
C ASN A 79 -11.99 11.40 11.56
N THR A 80 -12.14 11.58 12.88
CA THR A 80 -11.16 12.27 13.72
C THR A 80 -9.85 11.50 13.82
N LEU A 81 -9.91 10.16 13.89
CA LEU A 81 -8.71 9.31 13.84
C LEU A 81 -7.97 9.39 12.50
N GLN A 82 -8.65 9.64 11.37
CA GLN A 82 -7.97 9.91 10.10
C GLN A 82 -7.21 11.24 10.11
N ASP A 83 -7.72 12.25 10.81
CA ASP A 83 -7.00 13.51 10.99
C ASP A 83 -5.82 13.34 11.96
N ALA A 84 -5.96 12.50 12.99
CA ALA A 84 -4.84 12.07 13.83
C ALA A 84 -3.76 11.34 13.01
N TYR A 85 -4.14 10.42 12.13
CA TYR A 85 -3.22 9.73 11.21
C TYR A 85 -2.42 10.73 10.37
N LYS A 86 -3.08 11.73 9.76
CA LYS A 86 -2.40 12.76 8.97
C LYS A 86 -1.40 13.58 9.79
N ALA A 87 -1.70 13.82 11.07
CA ALA A 87 -0.81 14.53 11.98
C ALA A 87 0.41 13.68 12.39
N TYR A 88 0.19 12.38 12.65
CA TYR A 88 1.23 11.45 13.07
C TYR A 88 2.11 10.91 11.94
N ARG A 89 1.62 10.86 10.69
CA ARG A 89 2.27 10.16 9.56
C ARG A 89 3.78 10.36 9.47
N LYS A 90 4.24 11.61 9.54
CA LYS A 90 5.68 11.95 9.50
C LYS A 90 6.39 11.82 10.85
N PRO A 91 5.90 12.44 11.95
CA PRO A 91 6.66 12.47 13.21
C PRO A 91 6.57 11.18 14.04
N SER A 92 5.52 10.39 13.88
CA SER A 92 5.35 9.10 14.57
C SER A 92 4.56 8.11 13.69
N PRO A 93 5.23 7.42 12.75
CA PRO A 93 4.59 6.41 11.90
C PRO A 93 3.89 5.30 12.68
N GLN A 94 4.46 4.87 13.81
CA GLN A 94 3.86 3.82 14.65
C GLN A 94 2.51 4.25 15.24
N ASP A 95 2.42 5.49 15.75
CA ASP A 95 1.14 6.03 16.22
C ASP A 95 0.15 6.23 15.08
N ALA A 96 0.63 6.67 13.90
CA ALA A 96 -0.18 6.82 12.71
C ALA A 96 -0.83 5.49 12.29
N ALA A 97 -0.06 4.40 12.28
CA ALA A 97 -0.56 3.05 11.98
C ALA A 97 -1.61 2.59 13.01
N ARG A 98 -1.37 2.84 14.29
CA ARG A 98 -2.28 2.46 15.39
C ARG A 98 -3.62 3.18 15.32
N VAL A 99 -3.64 4.50 15.09
CA VAL A 99 -4.89 5.26 14.99
C VAL A 99 -5.67 4.92 13.72
N LEU A 100 -4.97 4.69 12.61
CA LEU A 100 -5.61 4.34 11.36
C LEU A 100 -6.21 2.93 11.40
N SER A 101 -5.55 1.98 12.06
CA SER A 101 -6.08 0.62 12.26
C SER A 101 -7.41 0.63 13.03
N GLN A 102 -7.52 1.46 14.08
CA GLN A 102 -8.79 1.63 14.80
C GLN A 102 -9.91 2.20 13.93
N ALA A 103 -9.60 3.12 13.01
CA ALA A 103 -10.57 3.65 12.07
C ALA A 103 -11.00 2.59 11.02
N ILE A 104 -10.07 1.73 10.57
CA ILE A 104 -10.35 0.60 9.69
C ILE A 104 -11.31 -0.39 10.36
N ASP A 105 -11.03 -0.77 11.61
CA ASP A 105 -11.88 -1.71 12.37
C ASP A 105 -13.32 -1.19 12.49
N HIS A 106 -13.49 0.11 12.70
CA HIS A 106 -14.81 0.74 12.69
C HIS A 106 -15.51 0.59 11.34
N TYR A 107 -14.84 0.91 10.24
CA TYR A 107 -15.43 0.78 8.91
C TYR A 107 -15.78 -0.66 8.55
N LEU A 108 -14.94 -1.62 8.94
CA LEU A 108 -15.23 -3.05 8.77
C LEU A 108 -16.45 -3.48 9.58
N SER A 109 -16.55 -3.06 10.86
CA SER A 109 -17.70 -3.39 11.71
C SER A 109 -19.05 -2.88 11.15
N LYS A 110 -19.00 -1.80 10.37
CA LYS A 110 -20.17 -1.19 9.70
C LYS A 110 -20.44 -1.78 8.30
N GLY A 111 -19.61 -2.71 7.83
CA GLY A 111 -19.70 -3.26 6.47
C GLY A 111 -19.27 -2.29 5.36
N ASN A 112 -18.55 -1.22 5.70
CA ASN A 112 -18.07 -0.24 4.73
C ASN A 112 -16.68 -0.64 4.19
N PHE A 113 -16.65 -1.74 3.43
CA PHE A 113 -15.41 -2.32 2.89
C PHE A 113 -14.64 -1.37 1.99
N ARG A 114 -15.33 -0.57 1.16
CA ARG A 114 -14.68 0.41 0.29
C ARG A 114 -13.91 1.48 1.07
N ARG A 115 -14.49 2.05 2.14
CA ARG A 115 -13.77 3.01 2.99
C ARG A 115 -12.64 2.34 3.75
N ALA A 116 -12.88 1.13 4.28
CA ALA A 116 -11.85 0.35 4.95
C ALA A 116 -10.65 0.10 4.01
N ALA A 117 -10.89 -0.28 2.75
CA ALA A 117 -9.86 -0.52 1.74
C ALA A 117 -9.03 0.73 1.46
N THR A 118 -9.67 1.90 1.31
CA THR A 118 -8.95 3.16 1.13
C THR A 118 -8.03 3.46 2.32
N GLN A 119 -8.51 3.27 3.55
CA GLN A 119 -7.68 3.50 4.73
C GLN A 119 -6.56 2.45 4.86
N LYS A 120 -6.84 1.18 4.52
CA LYS A 120 -5.86 0.10 4.53
C LYS A 120 -4.78 0.32 3.47
N GLN A 121 -5.11 0.89 2.31
CA GLN A 121 -4.12 1.34 1.33
C GLN A 121 -3.18 2.40 1.93
N TYR A 122 -3.70 3.42 2.64
CA TYR A 122 -2.85 4.42 3.29
C TYR A 122 -1.97 3.81 4.38
N LEU A 123 -2.48 2.80 5.10
CA LEU A 123 -1.69 2.03 6.06
C LEU A 123 -0.54 1.27 5.37
N ALA A 124 -0.81 0.65 4.23
CA ALA A 124 0.22 -0.03 3.43
C ALA A 124 1.29 0.94 2.90
N GLU A 125 0.89 2.12 2.41
CA GLU A 125 1.83 3.18 1.98
C GLU A 125 2.71 3.66 3.14
N LEU A 126 2.16 3.77 4.35
CA LEU A 126 2.93 4.11 5.54
C LEU A 126 3.95 3.02 5.89
N TYR A 127 3.56 1.74 5.78
CA TYR A 127 4.49 0.64 6.01
C TYR A 127 5.61 0.58 4.96
N GLU A 128 5.32 0.89 3.70
CA GLU A 128 6.35 1.09 2.67
C GLU A 128 7.32 2.23 3.03
N GLU A 129 6.80 3.38 3.50
CA GLU A 129 7.62 4.53 3.90
C GLU A 129 8.61 4.19 5.03
N ILE A 130 8.22 3.33 5.98
CA ILE A 130 9.11 2.87 7.07
C ILE A 130 9.90 1.59 6.73
N GLN A 131 9.82 1.13 5.49
CA GLN A 131 10.51 -0.09 5.00
C GLN A 131 10.08 -1.37 5.71
N ASP A 132 8.83 -1.43 6.20
CA ASP A 132 8.21 -2.66 6.70
C ASP A 132 7.47 -3.37 5.56
N HIS A 133 8.24 -4.02 4.68
CA HIS A 133 7.72 -4.61 3.44
C HIS A 133 6.71 -5.74 3.71
N LYS A 134 6.88 -6.46 4.82
CA LYS A 134 6.00 -7.56 5.22
C LYS A 134 4.60 -7.07 5.58
N GLU A 135 4.51 -6.09 6.47
CA GLU A 135 3.21 -5.51 6.87
C GLU A 135 2.60 -4.68 5.73
N ALA A 136 3.41 -4.00 4.92
CA ALA A 136 2.96 -3.30 3.73
C ALA A 136 2.27 -4.24 2.74
N ARG A 137 2.91 -5.38 2.44
CA ARG A 137 2.36 -6.39 1.54
C ARG A 137 1.04 -6.95 2.05
N ALA A 138 0.99 -7.38 3.31
CA ALA A 138 -0.25 -7.91 3.90
C ALA A 138 -1.38 -6.87 3.85
N ALA A 139 -1.07 -5.60 4.10
CA ALA A 139 -2.04 -4.53 4.02
C ALA A 139 -2.52 -4.25 2.58
N TYR A 140 -1.65 -4.33 1.58
CA TYR A 140 -2.04 -4.23 0.17
C TYR A 140 -2.92 -5.40 -0.29
N GLU A 141 -2.60 -6.63 0.13
CA GLU A 141 -3.38 -7.82 -0.20
C GLU A 141 -4.81 -7.73 0.39
N ASP A 142 -4.92 -7.35 1.67
CA ASP A 142 -6.21 -7.12 2.33
C ASP A 142 -7.04 -6.04 1.59
N ALA A 143 -6.41 -4.91 1.26
CA ALA A 143 -7.07 -3.80 0.59
C ALA A 143 -7.49 -4.16 -0.85
N ALA A 144 -6.65 -4.90 -1.57
CA ALA A 144 -6.96 -5.40 -2.91
C ALA A 144 -8.19 -6.30 -2.89
N ARG A 145 -8.23 -7.28 -1.98
CA ARG A 145 -9.39 -8.18 -1.79
C ARG A 145 -10.67 -7.41 -1.50
N TRP A 146 -10.63 -6.44 -0.58
CA TRP A 146 -11.83 -5.66 -0.25
C TRP A 146 -12.30 -4.78 -1.42
N TYR A 147 -11.39 -4.27 -2.26
CA TYR A 147 -11.79 -3.58 -3.49
C TYR A 147 -12.35 -4.53 -4.54
N GLU A 148 -11.84 -5.75 -4.64
CA GLU A 148 -12.38 -6.77 -5.53
C GLU A 148 -13.81 -7.15 -5.13
N ASP A 149 -14.05 -7.39 -3.84
CA ASP A 149 -15.38 -7.64 -3.27
C ASP A 149 -16.37 -6.48 -3.53
N ASP A 150 -15.88 -5.23 -3.57
CA ASP A 150 -16.66 -4.02 -3.90
C ASP A 150 -16.82 -3.79 -5.43
N ASN A 151 -16.44 -4.75 -6.27
CA ASN A 151 -16.43 -4.64 -7.74
C ASN A 151 -15.57 -3.47 -8.28
N ALA A 152 -14.55 -3.05 -7.53
CA ALA A 152 -13.61 -2.00 -7.89
C ALA A 152 -12.30 -2.56 -8.48
N ALA A 153 -12.41 -3.39 -9.52
CA ALA A 153 -11.30 -4.15 -10.12
C ALA A 153 -10.07 -3.30 -10.48
N ALA A 154 -10.25 -2.07 -10.97
CA ALA A 154 -9.12 -1.18 -11.30
C ALA A 154 -8.26 -0.82 -10.07
N LEU A 155 -8.91 -0.60 -8.91
CA LEU A 155 -8.23 -0.29 -7.66
C LEU A 155 -7.61 -1.57 -7.08
N ALA A 156 -8.35 -2.68 -7.11
CA ALA A 156 -7.86 -3.98 -6.67
C ALA A 156 -6.57 -4.38 -7.42
N ASN A 157 -6.60 -4.30 -8.75
CA ASN A 157 -5.44 -4.63 -9.60
C ASN A 157 -4.23 -3.76 -9.28
N LYS A 158 -4.41 -2.46 -9.07
CA LYS A 158 -3.32 -1.56 -8.68
C LYS A 158 -2.66 -1.99 -7.38
N LEU A 159 -3.44 -2.40 -6.38
CA LEU A 159 -2.91 -2.82 -5.08
C LEU A 159 -2.31 -4.24 -5.11
N ALA A 160 -2.93 -5.16 -5.85
CA ALA A 160 -2.39 -6.50 -6.08
C ALA A 160 -1.02 -6.46 -6.77
N LEU A 161 -0.85 -5.58 -7.76
CA LEU A 161 0.45 -5.36 -8.40
C LEU A 161 1.50 -4.83 -7.44
N LYS A 162 1.14 -3.90 -6.53
CA LYS A 162 2.05 -3.45 -5.47
C LYS A 162 2.44 -4.56 -4.51
N ALA A 163 1.48 -5.38 -4.08
CA ALA A 163 1.75 -6.55 -3.24
C ALA A 163 2.69 -7.53 -3.95
N GLY A 164 2.48 -7.77 -5.25
CA GLY A 164 3.35 -8.58 -6.09
C GLY A 164 4.76 -8.00 -6.23
N ASP A 165 4.88 -6.69 -6.45
CA ASP A 165 6.17 -5.98 -6.55
C ASP A 165 6.98 -6.15 -5.27
N LEU A 166 6.36 -5.95 -4.09
CA LEU A 166 7.00 -6.17 -2.79
C LEU A 166 7.40 -7.63 -2.58
N ALA A 167 6.49 -8.58 -2.87
CA ALA A 167 6.76 -10.01 -2.76
C ALA A 167 7.97 -10.44 -3.60
N ALA A 168 8.05 -9.97 -4.85
CA ALA A 168 9.17 -10.26 -5.74
C ALA A 168 10.50 -9.70 -5.20
N LEU A 169 10.48 -8.47 -4.66
CA LEU A 169 11.66 -7.84 -4.07
C LEU A 169 12.15 -8.61 -2.82
N ASP A 170 11.23 -9.11 -2.00
CA ASP A 170 11.53 -9.95 -0.83
C ASP A 170 12.07 -11.35 -1.21
N GLY A 171 11.93 -11.75 -2.49
CA GLY A 171 12.32 -13.08 -2.99
C GLY A 171 11.21 -14.12 -2.95
N ASP A 172 10.00 -13.74 -2.54
CA ASP A 172 8.81 -14.58 -2.57
C ASP A 172 8.19 -14.57 -3.98
N TYR A 173 8.80 -15.29 -4.92
CA TYR A 173 8.37 -15.26 -6.33
C TYR A 173 7.02 -15.91 -6.59
N THR A 174 6.68 -17.01 -5.90
CA THR A 174 5.41 -17.72 -6.11
C THR A 174 4.18 -16.84 -5.91
N PRO A 175 4.02 -16.12 -4.79
CA PRO A 175 2.88 -15.20 -4.63
C PRO A 175 2.96 -13.99 -5.57
N ALA A 176 4.15 -13.48 -5.89
CA ALA A 176 4.29 -12.40 -6.87
C ALA A 176 3.75 -12.80 -8.25
N ILE A 177 4.13 -13.99 -8.73
CA ILE A 177 3.64 -14.58 -9.99
C ILE A 177 2.11 -14.68 -9.98
N GLN A 178 1.54 -15.20 -8.88
CA GLN A 178 0.08 -15.33 -8.75
C GLN A 178 -0.63 -13.99 -8.89
N HIS A 179 -0.12 -12.93 -8.24
CA HIS A 179 -0.68 -11.59 -8.36
C HIS A 179 -0.61 -11.05 -9.79
N TYR A 180 0.54 -11.14 -10.46
CA TYR A 180 0.70 -10.65 -11.83
C TYR A 180 -0.17 -11.41 -12.83
N GLU A 181 -0.18 -12.74 -12.78
CA GLU A 181 -0.98 -13.56 -13.69
C GLU A 181 -2.48 -13.38 -13.45
N HIS A 182 -2.91 -13.25 -12.19
CA HIS A 182 -4.31 -12.98 -11.86
C HIS A 182 -4.76 -11.64 -12.46
N VAL A 183 -3.99 -10.57 -12.22
CA VAL A 183 -4.28 -9.23 -12.77
C VAL A 183 -4.23 -9.23 -14.30
N ALA A 184 -3.30 -9.96 -14.91
CA ALA A 184 -3.21 -10.10 -16.37
C ALA A 184 -4.47 -10.76 -16.97
N ARG A 185 -4.95 -11.86 -16.37
CA ARG A 185 -6.16 -12.56 -16.81
C ARG A 185 -7.41 -11.70 -16.66
N GLN A 186 -7.52 -10.90 -15.60
CA GLN A 186 -8.62 -9.95 -15.43
C GLN A 186 -8.54 -8.78 -16.42
N SER A 187 -7.32 -8.37 -16.79
CA SER A 187 -7.09 -7.17 -17.62
C SER A 187 -7.17 -7.45 -19.13
N VAL A 188 -6.99 -8.69 -19.57
CA VAL A 188 -6.97 -9.04 -21.01
C VAL A 188 -8.30 -8.81 -21.71
N SER A 189 -9.42 -9.03 -20.99
CA SER A 189 -10.78 -8.83 -21.51
C SER A 189 -11.25 -7.38 -21.44
N ASN A 190 -10.48 -6.49 -20.80
CA ASN A 190 -10.81 -5.09 -20.61
C ASN A 190 -10.02 -4.20 -21.58
N ASN A 191 -10.71 -3.60 -22.56
CA ASN A 191 -10.08 -2.76 -23.60
C ASN A 191 -9.24 -1.60 -23.07
N LEU A 192 -9.52 -1.08 -21.87
CA LEU A 192 -8.73 0.00 -21.26
C LEU A 192 -7.45 -0.52 -20.59
N MET A 193 -7.52 -1.70 -19.99
CA MET A 193 -6.39 -2.28 -19.21
C MET A 193 -5.49 -3.17 -20.06
N ARG A 194 -5.98 -3.65 -21.22
CA ARG A 194 -5.26 -4.57 -22.10
C ARG A 194 -3.86 -4.08 -22.49
N PHE A 195 -3.66 -2.77 -22.66
CA PHE A 195 -2.35 -2.21 -23.01
C PHE A 195 -1.27 -2.43 -21.94
N SER A 196 -1.67 -2.65 -20.69
CA SER A 196 -0.75 -2.89 -19.55
C SER A 196 -0.50 -4.37 -19.30
N VAL A 197 -1.26 -5.27 -19.93
CA VAL A 197 -1.12 -6.73 -19.75
C VAL A 197 0.29 -7.21 -20.06
N LYS A 198 0.91 -6.68 -21.13
CA LYS A 198 2.29 -7.02 -21.50
C LYS A 198 3.31 -6.73 -20.39
N ASP A 199 3.10 -5.67 -19.59
CA ASP A 199 3.98 -5.35 -18.45
C ASP A 199 3.78 -6.36 -17.31
N TYR A 200 2.53 -6.75 -17.04
CA TYR A 200 2.22 -7.74 -16.00
C TYR A 200 2.79 -9.12 -16.36
N LEU A 201 2.66 -9.52 -17.62
CA LEU A 201 3.24 -10.77 -18.13
C LEU A 201 4.77 -10.74 -18.11
N LEU A 202 5.39 -9.60 -18.45
CA LEU A 202 6.83 -9.42 -18.32
C LEU A 202 7.30 -9.58 -16.87
N ARG A 203 6.64 -8.91 -15.91
CA ARG A 203 6.95 -9.02 -14.48
C ARG A 203 6.80 -10.45 -13.97
N GLY A 204 5.69 -11.12 -14.31
CA GLY A 204 5.46 -12.53 -13.97
C GLY A 204 6.51 -13.45 -14.57
N GLY A 205 6.87 -13.24 -15.85
CA GLY A 205 7.92 -14.02 -16.53
C GLY A 205 9.30 -13.84 -15.89
N ILE A 206 9.68 -12.62 -15.51
CA ILE A 206 10.92 -12.34 -14.78
C ILE A 206 10.93 -13.02 -13.41
N CYS A 207 9.79 -13.04 -12.70
CA CYS A 207 9.69 -13.77 -11.43
C CYS A 207 9.84 -15.28 -11.62
N HIS A 208 9.28 -15.85 -12.69
CA HIS A 208 9.54 -17.25 -13.04
C HIS A 208 11.02 -17.48 -13.35
N LEU A 209 11.67 -16.63 -14.15
CA LEU A 209 13.10 -16.75 -14.47
C LEU A 209 13.99 -16.70 -13.23
N ALA A 210 13.63 -15.89 -12.22
CA ALA A 210 14.35 -15.81 -10.95
C ALA A 210 14.12 -17.03 -10.02
N HIS A 211 13.12 -17.85 -10.32
CA HIS A 211 12.70 -18.99 -9.49
C HIS A 211 13.00 -20.35 -10.15
N ASP A 212 12.48 -20.58 -11.36
CA ASP A 212 12.61 -21.82 -12.14
C ASP A 212 12.44 -21.56 -13.65
N ILE A 213 13.48 -21.92 -14.43
CA ILE A 213 13.49 -21.80 -15.89
C ILE A 213 12.43 -22.68 -16.57
N ILE A 214 12.13 -23.87 -16.02
CA ILE A 214 11.10 -24.76 -16.59
C ILE A 214 9.71 -24.11 -16.40
N GLY A 215 9.46 -23.56 -15.22
CA GLY A 215 8.31 -22.71 -14.93
C GLY A 215 8.19 -21.55 -15.91
N ALA A 216 9.30 -20.84 -16.16
CA ALA A 216 9.33 -19.70 -17.08
C ALA A 216 8.92 -20.07 -18.51
N ARG A 217 9.43 -21.19 -19.06
CA ARG A 217 9.05 -21.65 -20.41
C ARG A 217 7.56 -21.98 -20.51
N ARG A 218 7.02 -22.72 -19.54
CA ARG A 218 5.59 -23.07 -19.49
C ARG A 218 4.71 -21.83 -19.35
N ALA A 219 5.13 -20.88 -18.51
CA ALA A 219 4.43 -19.61 -18.35
C ALA A 219 4.44 -18.83 -19.67
N LEU A 220 5.56 -18.79 -20.37
CA LEU A 220 5.70 -18.09 -21.65
C LEU A 220 4.72 -18.63 -22.70
N ASP A 221 4.58 -19.94 -22.83
CA ASP A 221 3.60 -20.55 -23.74
C ASP A 221 2.16 -20.19 -23.32
N SER A 222 1.87 -20.27 -22.02
CA SER A 222 0.56 -19.87 -21.47
C SER A 222 0.24 -18.39 -21.73
N TYR A 223 1.25 -17.51 -21.68
CA TYR A 223 1.10 -16.07 -21.91
C TYR A 223 0.78 -15.76 -23.38
N ARG A 224 1.38 -16.51 -24.31
CA ARG A 224 1.11 -16.41 -25.75
C ARG A 224 -0.31 -16.86 -26.09
N GLU A 225 -0.82 -17.86 -25.39
CA GLU A 225 -2.22 -18.30 -25.51
C GLU A 225 -3.19 -17.28 -24.89
N LEU A 226 -2.83 -16.68 -23.76
CA LEU A 226 -3.67 -15.72 -23.04
C LEU A 226 -3.89 -14.43 -23.85
N ASP A 227 -2.83 -13.87 -24.44
CA ASP A 227 -2.93 -12.71 -25.33
C ASP A 227 -2.12 -12.93 -26.61
N PRO A 228 -2.75 -13.32 -27.73
CA PRO A 228 -2.05 -13.51 -29.01
C PRO A 228 -1.30 -12.26 -29.50
N GLY A 229 -1.72 -11.06 -29.05
CA GLY A 229 -1.01 -9.82 -29.35
C GLY A 229 0.34 -9.70 -28.64
N PHE A 230 0.52 -10.39 -27.51
CA PHE A 230 1.75 -10.38 -26.72
C PHE A 230 2.95 -10.89 -27.53
N VAL A 231 2.74 -11.85 -28.44
CA VAL A 231 3.79 -12.44 -29.29
C VAL A 231 4.58 -11.38 -30.08
N GLN A 232 3.91 -10.31 -30.50
CA GLN A 232 4.50 -9.23 -31.32
C GLN A 232 5.15 -8.13 -30.47
N THR A 233 5.08 -8.23 -29.14
CA THR A 233 5.60 -7.22 -28.22
C THR A 233 7.09 -7.41 -27.96
N ARG A 234 7.77 -6.31 -27.59
CA ARG A 234 9.19 -6.36 -27.20
C ARG A 234 9.38 -7.13 -25.90
N GLU A 235 8.38 -7.09 -25.03
CA GLU A 235 8.32 -7.74 -23.74
C GLU A 235 8.34 -9.27 -23.89
N CYS A 236 7.57 -9.83 -24.83
CA CYS A 236 7.62 -11.26 -25.15
C CYS A 236 8.98 -11.64 -25.75
N ALA A 237 9.49 -10.86 -26.71
CA ALA A 237 10.80 -11.12 -27.31
C ALA A 237 11.92 -11.10 -26.25
N LEU A 238 11.88 -10.13 -25.33
CA LEU A 238 12.81 -10.05 -24.21
C LEU A 238 12.72 -11.30 -23.32
N LEU A 239 11.52 -11.71 -22.91
CA LEU A 239 11.40 -12.91 -22.05
C LEU A 239 11.94 -14.18 -22.72
N VAL A 240 11.74 -14.34 -24.03
CA VAL A 240 12.33 -15.45 -24.80
C VAL A 240 13.84 -15.38 -24.78
N ASP A 241 14.40 -14.23 -25.15
CA ASP A 241 15.84 -13.99 -25.19
C ASP A 241 16.50 -14.23 -23.82
N LEU A 242 15.87 -13.78 -22.74
CA LEU A 242 16.37 -13.98 -21.38
C LEU A 242 16.25 -15.44 -20.93
N ALA A 243 15.16 -16.14 -21.28
CA ALA A 243 15.02 -17.56 -20.99
C ALA A 243 16.08 -18.40 -21.72
N ASP A 244 16.36 -18.09 -22.99
CA ASP A 244 17.41 -18.75 -23.76
C ASP A 244 18.79 -18.53 -23.12
N ALA A 245 19.11 -17.31 -22.69
CA ALA A 245 20.38 -16.98 -22.04
C ALA A 245 20.53 -17.65 -20.66
N VAL A 246 19.46 -17.70 -19.86
CA VAL A 246 19.45 -18.39 -18.56
C VAL A 246 19.66 -19.90 -18.75
N GLU A 247 19.01 -20.51 -19.75
CA GLU A 247 19.14 -21.94 -20.04
C GLU A 247 20.52 -22.31 -20.59
N ALA A 248 21.12 -21.43 -21.39
CA ALA A 248 22.50 -21.58 -21.86
C ALA A 248 23.55 -21.31 -20.76
N GLY A 249 23.16 -20.66 -19.66
CA GLY A 249 24.07 -20.22 -18.61
C GLY A 249 25.07 -19.19 -19.12
N ASP A 250 24.61 -18.21 -19.92
CA ASP A 250 25.45 -17.18 -20.54
C ASP A 250 25.08 -15.79 -20.04
N SER A 251 25.82 -15.32 -19.04
CA SER A 251 25.62 -14.02 -18.41
C SER A 251 25.95 -12.82 -19.32
N GLU A 252 26.81 -12.99 -20.32
CA GLU A 252 27.17 -11.95 -21.29
C GLU A 252 26.04 -11.71 -22.29
N VAL A 253 25.50 -12.78 -22.86
CA VAL A 253 24.33 -12.72 -23.75
C VAL A 253 23.13 -12.15 -23.00
N PHE A 254 22.91 -12.57 -21.75
CA PHE A 254 21.85 -12.00 -20.91
C PHE A 254 21.98 -10.47 -20.79
N ALA A 255 23.18 -9.97 -20.47
CA ALA A 255 23.44 -8.53 -20.36
C ALA A 255 23.28 -7.78 -21.69
N GLU A 256 23.74 -8.37 -22.80
CA GLU A 256 23.62 -7.77 -24.13
C GLU A 256 22.15 -7.58 -24.52
N LYS A 257 21.31 -8.60 -24.30
CA LYS A 257 19.87 -8.54 -24.60
C LYS A 257 19.16 -7.49 -23.77
N LEU A 258 19.51 -7.37 -22.48
CA LEU A 258 19.00 -6.31 -21.61
C LEU A 258 19.42 -4.91 -22.08
N PHE A 259 20.68 -4.73 -22.46
CA PHE A 259 21.18 -3.45 -22.96
C PHE A 259 20.42 -2.99 -24.22
N ARG A 260 20.20 -3.91 -25.17
CA ARG A 260 19.43 -3.62 -26.40
C ARG A 260 17.98 -3.26 -26.08
N TYR A 261 17.36 -3.92 -25.11
CA TYR A 261 16.00 -3.59 -24.69
C TYR A 261 15.93 -2.22 -24.00
N ASP A 262 16.85 -1.93 -23.08
CA ASP A 262 16.89 -0.68 -22.30
C ASP A 262 17.02 0.57 -23.19
N GLN A 263 17.78 0.47 -24.30
CA GLN A 263 17.88 1.56 -25.29
C GLN A 263 16.53 1.97 -25.90
N LEU A 264 15.60 1.03 -26.00
CA LEU A 264 14.30 1.22 -26.65
C LEU A 264 13.16 1.39 -25.63
N SER A 265 13.32 0.80 -24.45
CA SER A 265 12.33 0.67 -23.40
C SER A 265 13.06 0.73 -22.05
N PRO A 266 13.24 1.95 -21.48
CA PRO A 266 14.03 2.13 -20.26
C PRO A 266 13.54 1.28 -19.10
N LEU A 267 14.47 0.56 -18.45
CA LEU A 267 14.18 -0.32 -17.34
C LEU A 267 13.85 0.47 -16.07
N SER A 268 12.74 0.10 -15.43
CA SER A 268 12.37 0.65 -14.13
C SER A 268 13.29 0.13 -13.00
N PRO A 269 13.39 0.80 -11.85
CA PRO A 269 14.19 0.32 -10.72
C PRO A 269 13.83 -1.10 -10.27
N TRP A 270 12.55 -1.48 -10.36
CA TRP A 270 12.09 -2.84 -10.06
C TRP A 270 12.68 -3.86 -11.05
N PHE A 271 12.60 -3.58 -12.36
CA PHE A 271 13.17 -4.45 -13.39
C PHE A 271 14.68 -4.61 -13.21
N THR A 272 15.40 -3.50 -12.99
CA THR A 272 16.85 -3.53 -12.76
C THR A 272 17.21 -4.43 -11.58
N THR A 273 16.51 -4.29 -10.45
CA THR A 273 16.78 -5.10 -9.25
C THR A 273 16.56 -6.59 -9.51
N MET A 274 15.46 -6.94 -10.15
CA MET A 274 15.09 -8.33 -10.43
C MET A 274 16.02 -8.99 -11.46
N LEU A 275 16.33 -8.27 -12.54
CA LEU A 275 17.18 -8.76 -13.62
C LEU A 275 18.65 -8.90 -13.17
N LEU A 276 19.16 -7.99 -12.34
CA LEU A 276 20.47 -8.15 -11.72
C LEU A 276 20.53 -9.39 -10.83
N ARG A 277 19.44 -9.70 -10.11
CA ARG A 277 19.38 -10.91 -9.28
C ARG A 277 19.47 -12.19 -10.13
N ILE A 278 18.78 -12.23 -11.26
CA ILE A 278 18.87 -13.35 -12.23
C ILE A 278 20.28 -13.44 -12.81
N LYS A 279 20.85 -12.32 -13.28
CA LYS A 279 22.21 -12.31 -13.84
C LYS A 279 23.23 -12.86 -12.85
N ASN A 280 23.18 -12.42 -11.59
CA ASN A 280 24.07 -12.90 -10.54
C ASN A 280 23.88 -14.39 -10.21
N GLN A 281 22.70 -14.96 -10.46
CA GLN A 281 22.48 -16.41 -10.31
C GLN A 281 23.17 -17.19 -11.44
N ILE A 282 23.14 -16.66 -12.67
CA ILE A 282 23.84 -17.25 -13.83
C ILE A 282 25.36 -17.25 -13.58
N GLU A 283 25.93 -16.09 -13.24
CA GLU A 283 27.38 -15.95 -12.99
C GLU A 283 27.88 -16.90 -11.89
N LYS A 284 27.12 -17.04 -10.80
CA LYS A 284 27.46 -17.99 -9.72
C LYS A 284 27.47 -19.44 -10.19
N HIS A 285 26.54 -19.80 -11.08
CA HIS A 285 26.51 -21.14 -11.65
C HIS A 285 27.71 -21.35 -12.58
N GLU A 286 28.08 -20.37 -13.41
CA GLU A 286 29.30 -20.45 -14.26
C GLU A 286 30.59 -20.67 -13.43
N ASP A 287 30.74 -19.96 -12.31
CA ASP A 287 31.90 -20.06 -11.40
C ASP A 287 31.99 -21.44 -10.71
N ASP A 288 30.87 -22.06 -10.35
CA ASP A 288 30.84 -23.37 -9.68
C ASP A 288 31.26 -24.54 -10.61
N PHE A 289 31.24 -24.34 -11.94
CA PHE A 289 31.61 -25.35 -12.95
C PHE A 289 32.95 -25.05 -13.67
N SER A 290 33.62 -23.96 -13.33
CA SER A 290 34.92 -23.54 -13.89
C SER A 290 36.10 -23.95 -13.00
#